data_AF-A0A935A4V5-F1
#
_entry.id   AF-A0A935A4V5-F1
#
_cell.length_a   1.000
_cell.length_b   1.000
_cell.length_c   1.000
_cell.angle_alpha   90.00
_cell.angle_beta   90.00
_cell.angle_gamma   90.00
#
_symmetry.space_group_name_H-M   'P 1'
#
loop_
_entity.id
_entity.type
_entity.pdbx_description
1 polymer ?
#
loop_
_entity_poly.entity_id
_entity_poly.type
_entity_poly.pdbx_seq_one_letter_code
_entity_poly.pdbx_strand_id
1 'polypeptide(L)'
;MKNRKPLIIAALTAACCAMSICALSTIFGLGFLGESELPLYEFEQVPSSYEGYLRTTLTSGNTVYVMDYEEYALLAATSAPTEMIGRFPVTIGSSGLYAIPGQDPSAYVLEFDPMYQQVYRNINHPPFDWLNADFQKLQVMFPAANPKETEDAKVINNVHTTLMGAAIMVVPFQLDGNYSGYENYTALLFSDELPGLVYAAGLHIAPDGSVYLAESIVSNIWHPAGITFRDWLRDE
;
A
#
# COMPACT_ATOMS: atom_id res chain seq x y z
N MET A 1 31.40 36.50 -64.77
CA MET A 1 30.69 36.63 -63.47
C MET A 1 30.10 35.26 -63.11
N LYS A 2 30.72 34.52 -62.18
CA LYS A 2 30.21 33.19 -61.77
C LYS A 2 28.97 33.38 -60.89
N ASN A 3 27.86 32.74 -61.27
CA ASN A 3 26.59 32.76 -60.55
C ASN A 3 26.81 32.31 -59.09
N ARG A 4 26.76 33.26 -58.14
CA ARG A 4 26.89 33.01 -56.69
C ARG A 4 25.57 32.53 -56.04
N LYS A 5 24.48 32.49 -56.81
CA LYS A 5 23.14 32.07 -56.37
C LYS A 5 23.08 30.65 -55.76
N PRO A 6 23.70 29.59 -56.32
CA PRO A 6 23.62 28.25 -55.72
C PRO A 6 24.42 28.14 -54.41
N LEU A 7 25.47 28.95 -54.23
CA LEU A 7 26.30 28.93 -53.02
C LEU A 7 25.58 29.60 -51.84
N ILE A 8 24.84 30.67 -52.10
CA ILE A 8 24.03 31.38 -51.10
C ILE A 8 22.83 30.52 -50.66
N ILE A 9 22.19 29.82 -51.60
CA ILE A 9 21.09 28.90 -51.30
C ILE A 9 21.59 27.73 -50.44
N ALA A 10 22.71 27.08 -50.80
CA ALA A 10 23.27 25.99 -50.01
C ALA A 10 23.67 26.41 -48.58
N ALA A 11 24.20 27.63 -48.40
CA ALA A 11 24.54 28.16 -47.08
C ALA A 11 23.29 28.44 -46.22
N LEU A 12 22.21 28.96 -46.82
CA LEU A 12 20.93 29.18 -46.14
C LEU A 12 20.25 27.87 -45.74
N THR A 13 20.28 26.84 -46.60
CA THR A 13 19.70 25.53 -46.26
C THR A 13 20.49 24.84 -45.14
N ALA A 14 21.83 24.93 -45.15
CA ALA A 14 22.67 24.37 -44.09
C ALA A 14 22.46 25.07 -42.74
N ALA A 15 22.29 26.40 -42.73
CA ALA A 15 21.99 27.16 -41.52
C ALA A 15 20.60 26.83 -40.95
N CYS A 16 19.58 26.66 -41.80
CA CYS A 16 18.24 26.24 -41.36
C CYS A 16 18.22 24.79 -40.82
N CYS A 17 19.00 23.87 -41.40
CA CYS A 17 19.11 22.50 -40.88
C CYS A 17 19.84 22.48 -39.53
N ALA A 18 20.91 23.26 -39.36
CA ALA A 18 21.63 23.34 -38.09
C ALA A 18 20.78 23.95 -36.95
N MET A 19 20.02 25.02 -37.23
CA MET A 19 19.11 25.61 -36.24
C MET A 19 17.93 24.68 -35.89
N SER A 20 17.41 23.92 -36.86
CA SER A 20 16.36 22.93 -36.61
C SER A 20 16.86 21.75 -35.76
N ILE A 21 18.11 21.30 -35.96
CA ILE A 21 18.72 20.23 -35.16
C ILE A 21 19.03 20.72 -33.74
N CYS A 22 19.51 21.96 -33.56
CA CYS A 22 19.71 22.55 -32.24
C CYS A 22 18.40 22.85 -31.49
N ALA A 23 17.33 23.23 -32.21
CA ALA A 23 15.99 23.40 -31.65
C ALA A 23 15.34 22.05 -31.29
N LEU A 24 15.54 21.02 -32.11
CA LEU A 24 15.12 19.65 -31.78
C LEU A 24 15.94 19.08 -30.63
N SER A 25 17.24 19.36 -30.51
CA SER A 25 18.04 18.91 -29.36
C SER A 25 17.79 19.73 -28.09
N THR A 26 17.17 20.90 -28.16
CA THR A 26 16.66 21.61 -26.97
C THR A 26 15.23 21.20 -26.63
N ILE A 27 14.35 20.94 -27.60
CA ILE A 27 12.99 20.47 -27.36
C ILE A 27 12.95 18.98 -26.93
N PHE A 28 13.77 18.12 -27.55
CA PHE A 28 13.90 16.71 -27.18
C PHE A 28 15.06 16.44 -26.21
N GLY A 29 16.09 17.30 -26.12
CA GLY A 29 17.19 17.09 -25.17
C GLY A 29 16.97 17.75 -23.81
N LEU A 30 16.23 18.87 -23.69
CA LEU A 30 15.87 19.43 -22.37
C LEU A 30 14.63 18.78 -21.76
N GLY A 31 13.81 18.08 -22.56
CA GLY A 31 12.72 17.24 -22.05
C GLY A 31 13.18 15.91 -21.43
N PHE A 32 14.41 15.47 -21.72
CA PHE A 32 15.02 14.22 -21.22
C PHE A 32 16.08 14.44 -20.12
N LEU A 33 16.42 15.69 -19.80
CA LEU A 33 17.41 16.03 -18.76
C LEU A 33 16.76 16.52 -17.46
N GLY A 34 15.46 16.28 -17.30
CA GLY A 34 14.66 16.77 -16.17
C GLY A 34 14.03 15.70 -15.28
N GLU A 35 14.21 14.40 -15.56
CA GLU A 35 13.94 13.37 -14.56
C GLU A 35 15.17 13.31 -13.66
N SER A 36 15.09 13.83 -12.43
CA SER A 36 15.95 13.26 -11.39
C SER A 36 15.67 11.76 -11.42
N GLU A 37 16.66 10.94 -11.75
CA GLU A 37 16.51 9.49 -11.70
C GLU A 37 15.92 9.16 -10.32
N LEU A 38 14.70 8.62 -10.31
CA LEU A 38 14.05 8.25 -9.06
C LEU A 38 14.98 7.29 -8.32
N PRO A 39 15.11 7.43 -6.99
CA PRO A 39 16.00 6.58 -6.21
C PRO A 39 15.67 5.11 -6.46
N LEU A 40 16.72 4.34 -6.77
CA LEU A 40 16.64 2.89 -6.86
C LEU A 40 16.89 2.32 -5.46
N TYR A 41 15.95 1.50 -4.98
CA TYR A 41 16.05 0.80 -3.73
C TYR A 41 16.48 -0.64 -3.97
N GLU A 42 17.43 -1.10 -3.17
CA GLU A 42 17.81 -2.50 -3.07
C GLU A 42 16.77 -3.24 -2.23
N PHE A 43 16.32 -4.38 -2.73
CA PHE A 43 15.34 -5.25 -2.08
C PHE A 43 16.05 -6.38 -1.34
N GLU A 44 15.74 -6.55 -0.06
CA GLU A 44 16.17 -7.70 0.73
C GLU A 44 14.98 -8.25 1.53
N GLN A 45 14.88 -9.57 1.59
CA GLN A 45 13.86 -10.26 2.38
C GLN A 45 14.50 -11.33 3.27
N VAL A 46 14.13 -11.31 4.54
CA VAL A 46 14.62 -12.22 5.59
C VAL A 46 13.45 -12.68 6.47
N PRO A 47 13.61 -13.75 7.27
CA PRO A 47 12.61 -14.10 8.29
C PRO A 47 12.39 -12.95 9.28
N SER A 48 11.12 -12.70 9.65
CA SER A 48 10.76 -11.76 10.72
C SER A 48 11.13 -12.31 12.10
N SER A 49 11.13 -11.43 13.09
CA SER A 49 11.13 -11.83 14.51
C SER A 49 9.82 -12.46 14.96
N TYR A 50 8.73 -12.29 14.20
CA TYR A 50 7.44 -12.93 14.41
C TYR A 50 7.37 -14.22 13.58
N GLU A 51 7.10 -15.35 14.24
CA GLU A 51 7.11 -16.66 13.61
C GLU A 51 6.10 -16.74 12.46
N GLY A 52 6.55 -17.21 11.29
CA GLY A 52 5.72 -17.35 10.09
C GLY A 52 5.66 -16.11 9.20
N TYR A 53 6.23 -14.98 9.63
CA TYR A 53 6.26 -13.74 8.85
C TYR A 53 7.62 -13.50 8.19
N LEU A 54 7.61 -12.73 7.10
CA LEU A 54 8.80 -12.26 6.41
C LEU A 54 8.97 -10.77 6.66
N ARG A 55 10.22 -10.34 6.79
CA ARG A 55 10.60 -8.95 6.84
C ARG A 55 11.24 -8.58 5.50
N THR A 56 10.68 -7.57 4.85
CA THR A 56 11.23 -7.00 3.62
C THR A 56 11.81 -5.63 3.93
N THR A 57 12.97 -5.31 3.34
CA THR A 57 13.58 -3.99 3.42
C THR A 57 13.89 -3.45 2.03
N LEU A 58 13.69 -2.15 1.88
CA LEU A 58 14.01 -1.37 0.68
C LEU A 58 15.02 -0.29 1.07
N THR A 59 16.24 -0.39 0.54
CA THR A 59 17.36 0.47 0.95
C THR A 59 17.87 1.33 -0.20
N SER A 60 17.94 2.64 -0.01
CA SER A 60 18.59 3.57 -0.95
C SER A 60 19.35 4.65 -0.18
N GLY A 61 20.69 4.63 -0.27
CA GLY A 61 21.55 5.51 0.52
C GLY A 61 21.32 5.32 2.03
N ASN A 62 20.89 6.39 2.71
CA ASN A 62 20.57 6.36 4.14
C ASN A 62 19.09 6.10 4.43
N THR A 63 18.26 5.96 3.40
CA THR A 63 16.82 5.72 3.54
C THR A 63 16.57 4.23 3.52
N VAL A 64 15.95 3.73 4.58
CA VAL A 64 15.56 2.32 4.71
C VAL A 64 14.08 2.27 5.04
N TYR A 65 13.31 1.64 4.17
CA TYR A 65 11.93 1.28 4.42
C TYR A 65 11.85 -0.21 4.79
N VAL A 66 10.94 -0.54 5.69
CA VAL A 66 10.70 -1.89 6.21
C VAL A 66 9.22 -2.21 6.13
N MET A 67 8.92 -3.43 5.69
CA MET A 67 7.64 -4.07 5.84
C MET A 67 7.89 -5.32 6.69
N ASP A 68 7.48 -5.28 7.96
CA ASP A 68 7.59 -6.37 8.92
C ASP A 68 6.18 -6.68 9.47
N TYR A 69 6.07 -7.53 10.50
CA TYR A 69 4.82 -7.94 11.14
C TYR A 69 3.81 -6.79 11.33
N GLU A 70 4.27 -5.67 11.86
CA GLU A 70 3.43 -4.51 12.19
C GLU A 70 2.79 -3.85 10.96
N GLU A 71 3.37 -4.03 9.76
CA GLU A 71 2.86 -3.47 8.51
C GLU A 71 1.90 -4.42 7.76
N TYR A 72 1.83 -5.71 8.12
CA TYR A 72 0.93 -6.69 7.47
C TYR A 72 -0.56 -6.37 7.65
N ALA A 73 -0.91 -5.62 8.70
CA ALA A 73 -2.27 -5.17 8.96
C ALA A 73 -2.57 -3.79 8.33
N LEU A 74 -1.66 -3.17 7.58
CA LEU A 74 -1.86 -1.83 7.02
C LEU A 74 -2.21 -1.90 5.53
N LEU A 75 -3.23 -1.15 5.11
CA LEU A 75 -3.60 -0.96 3.71
C LEU A 75 -3.71 0.52 3.37
N ALA A 76 -3.51 0.87 2.10
CA ALA A 76 -3.85 2.20 1.62
C ALA A 76 -5.36 2.42 1.66
N ALA A 77 -5.81 3.55 2.20
CA ALA A 77 -7.22 3.92 2.25
C ALA A 77 -7.81 4.20 0.84
N THR A 78 -6.94 4.53 -0.12
CA THR A 78 -7.30 4.86 -1.50
C THR A 78 -6.60 3.96 -2.48
N SER A 79 -7.28 3.60 -3.57
CA SER A 79 -6.85 2.55 -4.50
C SER A 79 -5.80 2.96 -5.54
N ALA A 80 -5.42 4.24 -5.65
CA ALA A 80 -4.47 4.67 -6.68
C ALA A 80 -3.53 5.76 -6.15
N PRO A 81 -2.24 5.43 -5.90
CA PRO A 81 -1.25 6.45 -5.61
C PRO A 81 -0.99 7.31 -6.86
N THR A 82 -0.72 8.59 -6.67
CA THR A 82 -0.51 9.55 -7.77
C THR A 82 0.95 9.94 -8.01
N GLU A 83 1.82 9.71 -7.03
CA GLU A 83 3.21 10.18 -7.06
C GLU A 83 4.19 9.04 -6.77
N MET A 84 4.94 8.64 -7.79
CA MET A 84 6.04 7.68 -7.65
C MET A 84 7.27 8.41 -7.09
N ILE A 85 7.82 7.90 -6.00
CA ILE A 85 8.95 8.48 -5.27
C ILE A 85 10.21 7.60 -5.32
N GLY A 86 10.10 6.37 -5.85
CA GLY A 86 11.20 5.44 -5.93
C GLY A 86 10.91 4.25 -6.83
N ARG A 87 11.96 3.49 -7.14
CA ARG A 87 11.90 2.25 -7.92
C ARG A 87 12.65 1.16 -7.18
N PHE A 88 12.27 -0.09 -7.37
CA PHE A 88 13.08 -1.23 -6.91
C PHE A 88 12.94 -2.37 -7.91
N PRO A 89 13.98 -3.20 -8.08
CA PRO A 89 13.95 -4.30 -9.03
C PRO A 89 13.08 -5.43 -8.47
N VAL A 90 11.94 -5.70 -9.10
CA VAL A 90 11.18 -6.94 -8.90
C VAL A 90 11.47 -7.88 -10.07
N THR A 91 11.50 -9.18 -9.81
CA THR A 91 11.85 -10.21 -10.80
C THR A 91 10.85 -10.27 -11.98
N ILE A 92 9.63 -9.76 -11.79
CA ILE A 92 8.58 -9.66 -12.81
C ILE A 92 7.80 -8.36 -12.56
N GLY A 93 7.92 -7.38 -13.45
CA GLY A 93 7.18 -6.11 -13.39
C GLY A 93 8.01 -4.90 -12.93
N SER A 94 7.42 -3.71 -13.04
CA SER A 94 7.99 -2.45 -12.56
C SER A 94 7.17 -1.95 -11.36
N SER A 95 7.32 -2.60 -10.20
CA SER A 95 6.76 -2.03 -8.97
C SER A 95 7.49 -0.73 -8.64
N GLY A 96 6.70 0.31 -8.36
CA GLY A 96 7.19 1.60 -7.89
C GLY A 96 6.92 1.74 -6.40
N LEU A 97 7.73 2.57 -5.74
CA LEU A 97 7.36 3.13 -4.46
C LEU A 97 6.65 4.44 -4.68
N TYR A 98 5.55 4.62 -3.97
CA TYR A 98 4.69 5.78 -4.10
C TYR A 98 4.46 6.46 -2.76
N ALA A 99 4.25 7.77 -2.81
CA ALA A 99 3.70 8.50 -1.68
C ALA A 99 2.25 8.08 -1.42
N ILE A 100 1.89 7.95 -0.15
CA ILE A 100 0.50 7.69 0.26
C ILE A 100 -0.17 9.04 0.55
N PRO A 101 -1.28 9.39 -0.12
CA PRO A 101 -1.98 10.64 0.16
C PRO A 101 -2.37 10.77 1.63
N GLY A 102 -1.91 11.83 2.30
CA GLY A 102 -2.15 12.06 3.73
C GLY A 102 -1.04 11.58 4.66
N GLN A 103 -0.11 10.75 4.19
CA GLN A 103 1.09 10.36 4.92
C GLN A 103 2.28 11.26 4.59
N ASP A 104 3.20 11.40 5.54
CA ASP A 104 4.56 11.90 5.27
C ASP A 104 5.36 10.78 4.58
N PRO A 105 5.89 10.99 3.36
CA PRO A 105 6.70 9.99 2.67
C PRO A 105 7.97 9.60 3.45
N SER A 106 8.44 10.44 4.38
CA SER A 106 9.54 10.07 5.28
C SER A 106 9.13 9.05 6.35
N ALA A 107 7.83 8.85 6.57
CA ALA A 107 7.27 7.90 7.53
C ALA A 107 6.77 6.62 6.86
N TYR A 108 5.91 6.73 5.84
CA TYR A 108 5.29 5.59 5.17
C TYR A 108 5.24 5.76 3.65
N VAL A 109 5.42 4.65 2.94
CA VAL A 109 5.37 4.57 1.48
C VAL A 109 4.63 3.32 1.04
N LEU A 110 4.13 3.33 -0.19
CA LEU A 110 3.35 2.24 -0.77
C LEU A 110 4.10 1.61 -1.93
N GLU A 111 4.34 0.31 -1.86
CA GLU A 111 4.49 -0.51 -3.07
C GLU A 111 3.11 -0.71 -3.68
N PHE A 112 2.98 -0.37 -4.96
CA PHE A 112 1.74 -0.52 -5.69
C PHE A 112 1.96 -1.17 -7.06
N ASP A 113 1.26 -2.28 -7.25
CA ASP A 113 0.91 -2.90 -8.51
C ASP A 113 -0.64 -3.04 -8.55
N PRO A 114 -1.31 -2.91 -9.70
CA PRO A 114 -2.76 -3.16 -9.79
C PRO A 114 -3.26 -4.47 -9.16
N MET A 115 -2.39 -5.48 -8.98
CA MET A 115 -2.72 -6.74 -8.33
C MET A 115 -2.23 -6.87 -6.88
N TYR A 116 -1.42 -5.93 -6.39
CA TYR A 116 -0.69 -6.09 -5.12
C TYR A 116 -0.33 -4.74 -4.48
N GLN A 117 -0.55 -4.63 -3.18
CA GLN A 117 -0.20 -3.44 -2.41
C GLN A 117 0.52 -3.83 -1.13
N GLN A 118 1.60 -3.12 -0.80
CA GLN A 118 2.30 -3.26 0.47
C GLN A 118 2.72 -1.93 1.04
N VAL A 119 2.42 -1.74 2.31
CA VAL A 119 2.84 -0.56 3.07
C VAL A 119 4.23 -0.84 3.63
N TYR A 120 5.14 0.11 3.44
CA TYR A 120 6.43 0.09 4.09
C TYR A 120 6.56 1.33 4.98
N ARG A 121 7.10 1.13 6.18
CA ARG A 121 7.44 2.18 7.13
C ARG A 121 8.91 2.53 7.01
N ASN A 122 9.30 3.78 7.18
CA ASN A 122 10.70 4.14 7.35
C ASN A 122 11.21 3.59 8.69
N ILE A 123 12.35 2.92 8.69
CA ILE A 123 12.86 2.24 9.89
C ILE A 123 13.09 3.18 11.09
N ASN A 124 13.24 4.49 10.84
CA ASN A 124 13.43 5.49 11.88
C ASN A 124 12.13 6.00 12.52
N HIS A 125 10.97 5.63 11.96
CA HIS A 125 9.66 5.93 12.53
C HIS A 125 9.17 4.73 13.37
N PRO A 126 8.50 4.96 14.51
CA PRO A 126 7.86 3.86 15.25
C PRO A 126 6.73 3.23 14.43
N PRO A 127 6.42 1.94 14.63
CA PRO A 127 5.23 1.32 14.04
C PRO A 127 3.96 2.00 14.57
N PHE A 128 2.87 1.86 13.81
CA PHE A 128 1.55 2.32 14.24
C PHE A 128 1.09 1.53 15.47
N ASP A 129 0.82 2.24 16.56
CA ASP A 129 0.38 1.66 17.83
C ASP A 129 -1.13 1.40 17.82
N TRP A 130 -1.53 0.40 17.04
CA TRP A 130 -2.95 0.06 16.86
C TRP A 130 -3.65 -0.33 18.17
N LEU A 131 -2.91 -0.79 19.18
CA LEU A 131 -3.43 -1.17 20.50
C LEU A 131 -3.99 0.01 21.28
N ASN A 132 -3.46 1.20 21.03
CA ASN A 132 -3.86 2.44 21.73
C ASN A 132 -4.52 3.45 20.80
N ALA A 133 -4.68 3.12 19.52
CA ALA A 133 -5.23 4.02 18.52
C ALA A 133 -6.71 4.35 18.75
N ASP A 134 -7.08 5.60 18.48
CA ASP A 134 -8.47 6.04 18.51
C ASP A 134 -9.13 5.87 17.14
N PHE A 135 -9.85 4.76 16.96
CA PHE A 135 -10.54 4.45 15.71
C PHE A 135 -11.90 5.16 15.64
N GLN A 136 -12.12 5.94 14.57
CA GLN A 136 -13.33 6.76 14.38
C GLN A 136 -14.36 6.13 13.45
N LYS A 137 -13.92 5.23 12.57
CA LYS A 137 -14.79 4.59 11.58
C LYS A 137 -14.39 3.14 11.39
N LEU A 138 -15.41 2.31 11.19
CA LEU A 138 -15.30 0.92 10.79
C LEU A 138 -16.01 0.70 9.45
N GLN A 139 -15.34 -0.01 8.55
CA GLN A 139 -15.88 -0.43 7.26
C GLN A 139 -15.63 -1.92 7.06
N VAL A 140 -16.65 -2.68 6.73
CA VAL A 140 -16.52 -4.10 6.37
C VAL A 140 -16.66 -4.26 4.86
N MET A 141 -15.62 -4.83 4.25
CA MET A 141 -15.53 -5.08 2.82
C MET A 141 -16.17 -6.42 2.49
N PHE A 142 -17.40 -6.39 1.99
CA PHE A 142 -18.08 -7.57 1.44
C PHE A 142 -17.83 -7.71 -0.08
N PRO A 143 -17.96 -8.91 -0.67
CA PRO A 143 -17.90 -9.13 -2.11
C PRO A 143 -18.97 -8.36 -2.90
N ALA A 144 -20.07 -7.98 -2.24
CA ALA A 144 -21.09 -7.11 -2.81
C ALA A 144 -20.63 -5.65 -2.77
N ALA A 145 -20.89 -4.90 -3.85
CA ALA A 145 -20.32 -3.59 -4.15
C ALA A 145 -20.57 -2.46 -3.11
N ASN A 146 -21.30 -2.72 -2.02
CA ASN A 146 -21.55 -1.74 -0.96
C ASN A 146 -20.90 -2.22 0.34
N PRO A 147 -19.81 -1.58 0.78
CA PRO A 147 -19.26 -1.85 2.09
C PRO A 147 -20.24 -1.40 3.18
N LYS A 148 -20.23 -2.12 4.31
CA LYS A 148 -21.04 -1.76 5.48
C LYS A 148 -20.20 -0.93 6.43
N GLU A 149 -20.72 0.23 6.83
CA GLU A 149 -19.95 1.25 7.54
C GLU A 149 -20.66 1.70 8.81
N THR A 150 -19.88 2.08 9.82
CA THR A 150 -20.38 2.68 11.05
C THR A 150 -19.35 3.61 11.70
N GLU A 151 -19.86 4.64 12.36
CA GLU A 151 -19.13 5.55 13.26
C GLU A 151 -19.57 5.33 14.73
N ASP A 152 -20.39 4.30 15.01
CA ASP A 152 -20.79 3.98 16.37
C ASP A 152 -19.60 3.44 17.17
N ALA A 153 -19.10 4.28 18.07
CA ALA A 153 -18.00 3.97 18.98
C ALA A 153 -18.21 2.68 19.78
N LYS A 154 -19.45 2.23 20.04
CA LYS A 154 -19.70 0.95 20.73
C LYS A 154 -19.34 -0.24 19.85
N VAL A 155 -19.67 -0.19 18.56
CA VAL A 155 -19.33 -1.24 17.60
C VAL A 155 -17.83 -1.27 17.37
N ILE A 156 -17.24 -0.10 17.14
CA ILE A 156 -15.80 0.06 16.90
C ILE A 156 -14.98 -0.43 18.11
N ASN A 157 -15.32 0.03 19.32
CA ASN A 157 -14.65 -0.43 20.54
C ASN A 157 -14.86 -1.93 20.78
N ASN A 158 -15.98 -2.51 20.37
CA ASN A 158 -16.18 -3.96 20.49
C ASN A 158 -15.24 -4.74 19.56
N VAL A 159 -14.99 -4.26 18.35
CA VAL A 159 -13.98 -4.82 17.44
C VAL A 159 -12.58 -4.66 18.05
N HIS A 160 -12.20 -3.44 18.43
CA HIS A 160 -10.87 -3.16 18.97
C HIS A 160 -10.57 -3.99 20.23
N THR A 161 -11.49 -4.04 21.20
CA THR A 161 -11.31 -4.86 22.41
C THR A 161 -11.30 -6.36 22.14
N THR A 162 -11.98 -6.83 21.08
CA THR A 162 -11.92 -8.25 20.66
C THR A 162 -10.52 -8.58 20.14
N LEU A 163 -9.92 -7.70 19.32
CA LEU A 163 -8.56 -7.89 18.78
C LEU A 163 -7.49 -7.92 19.87
N MET A 164 -7.69 -7.19 20.97
CA MET A 164 -6.82 -7.25 22.16
C MET A 164 -7.10 -8.45 23.08
N GLY A 165 -8.13 -9.25 22.78
CA GLY A 165 -8.65 -10.27 23.68
C GLY A 165 -7.74 -11.48 23.84
N ALA A 166 -7.68 -12.04 25.05
CA ALA A 166 -6.93 -13.27 25.33
C ALA A 166 -7.62 -14.57 24.85
N ALA A 167 -8.88 -14.48 24.40
CA ALA A 167 -9.65 -15.63 23.94
C ALA A 167 -9.20 -16.03 22.53
N ILE A 168 -8.33 -17.03 22.45
CA ILE A 168 -7.74 -17.49 21.19
C ILE A 168 -8.49 -18.72 20.68
N MET A 169 -8.93 -18.66 19.43
CA MET A 169 -9.24 -19.83 18.62
C MET A 169 -8.17 -19.93 17.52
N VAL A 170 -7.57 -21.10 17.40
CA VAL A 170 -6.73 -21.41 16.23
C VAL A 170 -7.69 -21.91 15.15
N VAL A 171 -8.04 -21.03 14.21
CA VAL A 171 -8.72 -21.46 12.98
C VAL A 171 -7.64 -22.04 12.06
N PRO A 172 -7.76 -23.31 11.60
CA PRO A 172 -6.74 -23.88 10.72
C PRO A 172 -6.69 -23.10 9.41
N PHE A 173 -5.61 -22.34 9.20
CA PHE A 173 -5.26 -21.79 7.90
C PHE A 173 -5.00 -22.96 6.93
N GLN A 174 -5.68 -22.99 5.78
CA GLN A 174 -5.24 -23.83 4.68
C GLN A 174 -4.25 -23.03 3.85
N LEU A 175 -3.08 -23.63 3.58
CA LEU A 175 -1.93 -23.01 2.89
C LEU A 175 -2.22 -22.53 1.47
N ASP A 176 -3.41 -22.80 0.93
CA ASP A 176 -3.91 -22.31 -0.36
C ASP A 176 -4.65 -20.96 -0.25
N GLY A 177 -4.66 -20.33 0.93
CA GLY A 177 -5.37 -19.08 1.18
C GLY A 177 -6.88 -19.25 1.24
N ASN A 178 -7.36 -20.49 1.31
CA ASN A 178 -8.76 -20.82 1.21
C ASN A 178 -9.21 -21.53 2.49
N TYR A 179 -9.77 -20.79 3.44
CA TYR A 179 -10.37 -21.40 4.61
C TYR A 179 -11.64 -22.13 4.18
N SER A 180 -11.55 -23.45 4.01
CA SER A 180 -12.65 -24.26 3.47
C SER A 180 -13.96 -24.00 4.24
N GLY A 181 -14.93 -23.37 3.56
CA GLY A 181 -16.27 -23.12 4.08
C GLY A 181 -16.47 -21.82 4.88
N TYR A 182 -15.46 -20.98 5.05
CA TYR A 182 -15.60 -19.68 5.70
C TYR A 182 -15.73 -18.57 4.66
N GLU A 183 -16.56 -17.58 4.98
CA GLU A 183 -16.57 -16.32 4.24
C GLU A 183 -15.51 -15.38 4.83
N ASN A 184 -14.55 -14.98 4.00
CA ASN A 184 -13.39 -14.19 4.42
C ASN A 184 -13.58 -12.75 3.95
N TYR A 185 -13.52 -11.82 4.88
CA TYR A 185 -13.72 -10.40 4.67
C TYR A 185 -12.62 -9.61 5.40
N THR A 186 -12.65 -8.30 5.20
CA THR A 186 -11.74 -7.37 5.89
C THR A 186 -12.56 -6.34 6.64
N ALA A 187 -12.22 -6.14 7.92
CA ALA A 187 -12.71 -5.03 8.73
C ALA A 187 -11.64 -3.92 8.74
N LEU A 188 -11.94 -2.82 8.06
CA LEU A 188 -11.08 -1.64 7.96
C LEU A 188 -11.42 -0.67 9.09
N LEU A 189 -10.43 -0.39 9.93
CA LEU A 189 -10.50 0.55 11.05
C LEU A 189 -9.70 1.81 10.68
N PHE A 190 -10.37 2.96 10.75
CA PHE A 190 -9.80 4.26 10.37
C PHE A 190 -9.47 5.07 11.62
N SER A 191 -8.29 5.68 11.64
CA SER A 191 -7.85 6.58 12.70
C SER A 191 -7.17 7.81 12.09
N ASP A 192 -7.37 8.97 12.72
CA ASP A 192 -6.69 10.22 12.34
C ASP A 192 -5.18 10.17 12.62
N GLU A 193 -4.72 9.22 13.44
CA GLU A 193 -3.30 8.95 13.70
C GLU A 193 -2.62 8.23 12.53
N LEU A 194 -3.41 7.72 11.58
CA LEU A 194 -2.95 6.93 10.44
C LEU A 194 -3.53 7.48 9.11
N PRO A 195 -3.32 8.77 8.78
CA PRO A 195 -3.99 9.43 7.66
C PRO A 195 -3.65 8.80 6.29
N GLY A 196 -4.64 8.39 5.49
CA GLY A 196 -4.40 7.79 4.17
C GLY A 196 -4.07 6.30 4.19
N LEU A 197 -3.91 5.72 5.38
CA LEU A 197 -3.75 4.31 5.64
C LEU A 197 -4.96 3.83 6.49
N VAL A 198 -5.19 2.53 6.51
CA VAL A 198 -6.22 1.90 7.35
C VAL A 198 -5.65 0.65 7.99
N TYR A 199 -6.15 0.34 9.19
CA TYR A 199 -5.85 -0.92 9.85
C TYR A 199 -6.86 -1.99 9.39
N ALA A 200 -6.37 -3.07 8.81
CA ALA A 200 -7.11 -4.09 8.10
C ALA A 200 -7.13 -5.41 8.90
N ALA A 201 -8.08 -5.49 9.82
CA ALA A 201 -8.33 -6.71 10.59
C ALA A 201 -8.96 -7.80 9.70
N GLY A 202 -8.57 -9.04 9.94
CA GLY A 202 -9.21 -10.21 9.33
C GLY A 202 -10.61 -10.41 9.91
N LEU A 203 -11.58 -10.72 9.04
CA LEU A 203 -12.96 -11.05 9.44
C LEU A 203 -13.38 -12.37 8.81
N HIS A 204 -13.85 -13.29 9.64
CA HIS A 204 -14.32 -14.60 9.23
C HIS A 204 -15.74 -14.86 9.69
N ILE A 205 -16.58 -15.40 8.79
CA ILE A 205 -17.90 -15.92 9.13
C ILE A 205 -17.93 -17.42 8.84
N ALA A 206 -18.18 -18.22 9.87
CA ALA A 206 -18.31 -19.66 9.81
C ALA A 206 -19.68 -20.09 9.25
N PRO A 207 -19.82 -21.34 8.75
CA PRO A 207 -21.10 -21.87 8.26
C PRO A 207 -22.25 -21.83 9.28
N ASP A 208 -21.94 -21.88 10.59
CA ASP A 208 -22.93 -21.78 11.66
C ASP A 208 -23.30 -20.33 12.03
N GLY A 209 -22.75 -19.36 11.30
CA GLY A 209 -22.93 -17.93 11.52
C GLY A 209 -22.05 -17.34 12.63
N SER A 210 -21.15 -18.12 13.23
CA SER A 210 -20.15 -17.61 14.17
C SER A 210 -19.18 -16.66 13.46
N VAL A 211 -18.82 -15.57 14.13
CA VAL A 211 -17.96 -14.52 13.56
C VAL A 211 -16.66 -14.46 14.35
N TYR A 212 -15.54 -14.32 13.63
CA TYR A 212 -14.20 -14.25 14.20
C TYR A 212 -13.43 -13.07 13.61
N LEU A 213 -12.57 -12.48 14.43
CA LEU A 213 -11.70 -11.37 14.09
C LEU A 213 -10.23 -11.77 14.30
N ALA A 214 -9.34 -11.24 13.48
CA ALA A 214 -7.90 -11.41 13.64
C ALA A 214 -7.14 -10.11 13.39
N GLU A 215 -5.95 -9.99 13.97
CA GLU A 215 -5.08 -8.82 13.84
C GLU A 215 -4.81 -8.43 12.38
N SER A 216 -4.68 -9.43 11.50
CA SER A 216 -4.52 -9.24 10.06
C SER A 216 -5.21 -10.37 9.29
N ILE A 217 -5.43 -10.15 7.99
CA ILE A 217 -6.02 -11.16 7.08
C ILE A 217 -5.15 -12.43 6.91
N VAL A 218 -3.86 -12.36 7.27
CA VAL A 218 -2.91 -13.48 7.19
C VAL A 218 -2.62 -14.11 8.57
N SER A 219 -3.27 -13.65 9.63
CA SER A 219 -3.05 -14.18 10.97
C SER A 219 -3.59 -15.59 11.15
N ASN A 220 -2.87 -16.39 11.94
CA ASN A 220 -3.30 -17.73 12.37
C ASN A 220 -4.05 -17.71 13.72
N ILE A 221 -4.16 -16.53 14.35
CA ILE A 221 -4.80 -16.33 15.65
C ILE A 221 -6.11 -15.57 15.43
N TRP A 222 -7.22 -16.20 15.81
CA TRP A 222 -8.57 -15.69 15.61
C TRP A 222 -9.31 -15.59 16.94
N HIS A 223 -10.11 -14.54 17.08
CA HIS A 223 -10.86 -14.21 18.29
C HIS A 223 -12.36 -14.24 17.99
N PRO A 224 -13.18 -14.93 18.79
CA PRO A 224 -14.62 -14.84 18.66
C PRO A 224 -15.09 -13.39 18.80
N ALA A 225 -15.83 -12.90 17.80
CA ALA A 225 -16.37 -11.55 17.81
C ALA A 225 -17.35 -11.33 18.96
N GLY A 226 -17.28 -10.14 19.57
CA GLY A 226 -18.26 -9.70 20.57
C GLY A 226 -19.68 -9.58 20.01
N ILE A 227 -20.68 -9.69 20.88
CA ILE A 227 -22.09 -9.70 20.48
C ILE A 227 -22.51 -8.40 19.76
N THR A 228 -22.02 -7.25 20.22
CA THR A 228 -22.32 -5.94 19.62
C THR A 228 -21.94 -5.88 18.14
N PHE A 229 -20.72 -6.32 17.79
CA PHE A 229 -20.28 -6.34 16.40
C PHE A 229 -21.03 -7.39 15.56
N ARG A 230 -21.32 -8.56 16.13
CA ARG A 230 -22.09 -9.62 15.44
C ARG A 230 -23.51 -9.20 15.11
N ASP A 231 -24.19 -8.55 16.04
CA ASP A 231 -25.56 -8.08 15.83
C ASP A 231 -25.56 -6.95 14.79
N TRP A 232 -24.64 -5.98 14.93
CA TRP A 232 -24.46 -4.94 13.92
C TRP A 232 -24.20 -5.53 12.53
N LEU A 233 -23.37 -6.56 12.39
CA LEU A 233 -23.12 -7.21 11.09
C LEU A 233 -24.39 -7.78 10.45
N ARG A 234 -25.31 -8.33 11.26
CA ARG A 234 -26.53 -9.02 10.82
C ARG A 234 -27.72 -8.10 10.60
N ASP A 235 -27.69 -6.89 11.17
CA ASP A 235 -28.74 -5.89 10.96
C ASP A 235 -28.73 -5.43 9.50
N GLU A 236 -29.84 -5.60 8.77
CA GLU A 236 -30.01 -5.12 7.38
C GLU A 236 -30.22 -3.60 7.29
#